data_AF-A0A2V8G083-F1
#
_entry.id   AF-A0A2V8G083-F1
#
_cell.length_a   1.000
_cell.length_b   1.000
_cell.length_c   1.000
_cell.angle_alpha   90.00
_cell.angle_beta   90.00
_cell.angle_gamma   90.00
#
_symmetry.space_group_name_H-M   'P 1'
#
loop_
_entity.id
_entity.type
_entity.pdbx_description
1 polymer ?
#
loop_
_entity_poly.entity_id
_entity_poly.type
_entity_poly.pdbx_seq_one_letter_code
_entity_poly.pdbx_strand_id
1 'polypeptide(L)'
;MVVALVITLLGVASAAADVSGVWNLDMQWSGRETHSTGVCTFKQEGRTLTGSCADGHSTIAGEVNDTKLTWRIDVEQEGQRGRMTFLSAAPRVASR
;
A
#
# COMPACT_ATOMS: atom_id res chain seq x y z
N MET A 1 10.84 31.47 -44.07
CA MET A 1 11.14 30.27 -43.27
C MET A 1 10.15 30.22 -42.12
N VAL A 2 9.17 29.31 -42.18
CA VAL A 2 8.26 29.06 -41.06
C VAL A 2 8.83 27.86 -40.31
N VAL A 3 9.37 28.07 -39.11
CA VAL A 3 9.84 26.98 -38.26
C VAL A 3 8.64 26.46 -37.48
N ALA A 4 8.07 25.35 -37.91
CA ALA A 4 6.99 24.67 -37.20
C ALA A 4 7.59 23.88 -36.02
N LEU A 5 7.36 24.37 -34.80
CA LEU A 5 7.70 23.68 -33.56
C LEU A 5 6.66 22.57 -33.31
N VAL A 6 6.98 21.34 -33.69
CA VAL A 6 6.17 20.16 -33.38
C VAL A 6 6.39 19.80 -31.91
N ILE A 7 5.44 20.18 -31.05
CA ILE A 7 5.41 19.75 -29.65
C ILE A 7 4.86 18.32 -29.63
N THR A 8 5.72 17.32 -29.59
CA THR A 8 5.33 15.94 -29.31
C THR A 8 4.84 15.85 -27.87
N LEU A 9 3.52 15.79 -27.67
CA LEU A 9 2.94 15.37 -26.39
C LEU A 9 3.31 13.90 -26.17
N LEU A 10 4.42 13.66 -25.46
CA LEU A 10 4.69 12.37 -24.82
C LEU A 10 3.64 12.20 -23.73
N GLY A 11 2.53 11.55 -24.07
CA GLY A 11 1.55 11.11 -23.09
C GLY A 11 2.23 10.16 -22.12
N VAL A 12 2.51 10.65 -20.91
CA VAL A 12 3.03 9.81 -19.82
C VAL A 12 1.87 8.91 -19.44
N ALA A 13 1.87 7.67 -19.91
CA ALA A 13 0.96 6.67 -19.41
C ALA A 13 1.28 6.50 -17.93
N SER A 14 0.42 7.02 -17.05
CA SER A 14 0.51 6.75 -15.62
C SER A 14 0.16 5.27 -15.44
N ALA A 15 1.18 4.41 -15.41
CA ALA A 15 0.98 3.05 -14.93
C ALA A 15 0.38 3.16 -13.53
N ALA A 16 -0.72 2.44 -13.28
CA ALA A 16 -1.22 2.30 -11.92
C ALA A 16 -0.06 1.80 -11.05
N ALA A 17 0.18 2.46 -9.92
CA ALA A 17 1.30 2.12 -9.06
C ALA A 17 1.12 0.67 -8.56
N ASP A 18 2.08 -0.18 -8.90
CA ASP A 18 2.19 -1.52 -8.35
C ASP A 18 2.72 -1.43 -6.92
N VAL A 19 2.07 -2.08 -5.96
CA VAL A 19 2.45 -2.05 -4.53
C VAL A 19 3.27 -3.27 -4.10
N SER A 20 3.69 -4.12 -5.04
CA SER A 20 4.56 -5.26 -4.76
C SER A 20 5.92 -4.82 -4.26
N GLY A 21 6.51 -5.62 -3.37
CA GLY A 21 7.84 -5.36 -2.82
C GLY A 21 7.93 -5.63 -1.33
N VAL A 22 9.07 -5.25 -0.76
CA VAL A 22 9.32 -5.34 0.68
C VAL A 22 8.94 -4.02 1.33
N TRP A 23 8.06 -4.09 2.33
CA TRP A 23 7.52 -2.97 3.09
C TRP A 23 7.99 -3.06 4.54
N ASN A 24 8.52 -1.95 5.04
CA ASN A 24 8.66 -1.72 6.47
C ASN A 24 7.37 -1.10 6.98
N LEU A 25 6.57 -1.88 7.71
CA LEU A 25 5.39 -1.39 8.39
C LEU A 25 5.79 -0.75 9.71
N ASP A 26 5.23 0.43 9.95
CA ASP A 26 5.39 1.21 11.17
C ASP A 26 3.98 1.61 11.65
N MET A 27 3.63 1.20 12.87
CA MET A 27 2.32 1.46 13.46
C MET A 27 2.47 2.08 14.85
N GLN A 28 1.99 3.31 14.96
CA GLN A 28 1.88 4.01 16.23
C GLN A 28 0.43 4.01 16.72
N TRP A 29 0.21 3.53 17.94
CA TRP A 29 -1.12 3.46 18.54
C TRP A 29 -1.44 4.77 19.24
N SER A 30 -2.45 5.49 18.75
CA SER A 30 -2.87 6.77 19.35
C SER A 30 -3.18 6.61 20.84
N GLY A 31 -2.58 7.45 21.68
CA GLY A 31 -2.78 7.44 23.13
C GLY A 31 -2.01 6.33 23.87
N ARG A 32 -1.12 5.61 23.20
CA ARG A 32 -0.17 4.67 23.81
C ARG A 32 1.25 4.98 23.31
N GLU A 33 2.24 4.68 24.15
CA GLU A 33 3.65 4.72 23.75
C GLU A 33 4.05 3.47 22.95
N THR A 34 3.15 2.47 22.89
CA THR A 34 3.35 1.24 22.14
C THR A 34 3.49 1.52 20.65
N HIS A 35 4.61 1.05 20.10
CA HIS A 35 4.97 1.13 18.69
C HIS A 35 5.18 -0.29 18.15
N SER A 36 4.67 -0.57 16.95
CA SER A 36 4.83 -1.88 16.31
C SER A 36 5.46 -1.70 14.94
N THR A 37 6.57 -2.38 14.70
CA THR A 37 7.25 -2.40 13.40
C THR A 37 7.31 -3.81 12.85
N GLY A 38 7.27 -3.97 11.53
CA GLY A 38 7.40 -5.29 10.90
C GLY A 38 7.82 -5.20 9.44
N VAL A 39 8.54 -6.21 8.96
CA VAL A 39 8.88 -6.35 7.54
C VAL A 39 7.88 -7.29 6.89
N CYS A 40 7.32 -6.86 5.76
CA CYS A 40 6.36 -7.63 5.00
C CYS A 40 6.71 -7.62 3.51
N THR A 41 6.43 -8.72 2.83
CA THR A 41 6.58 -8.83 1.38
C THR A 41 5.21 -8.89 0.73
N PHE A 42 4.94 -7.97 -0.18
CA PHE A 42 3.68 -7.84 -0.91
C PHE A 42 3.87 -8.29 -2.35
N LYS A 43 2.84 -8.94 -2.89
CA LYS A 43 2.73 -9.35 -4.28
C LYS A 43 1.36 -8.99 -4.81
N GLN A 44 1.34 -8.13 -5.82
CA GLN A 44 0.15 -7.74 -6.55
C GLN A 44 0.04 -8.54 -7.86
N GLU A 45 -1.15 -9.09 -8.10
CA GLU A 45 -1.50 -9.74 -9.37
C GLU A 45 -2.83 -9.15 -9.85
N GLY A 46 -2.75 -8.20 -10.78
CA GLY A 46 -3.91 -7.41 -11.19
C GLY A 46 -4.48 -6.61 -10.01
N ARG A 47 -5.71 -6.93 -9.59
CA ARG A 47 -6.36 -6.30 -8.44
C ARG A 47 -6.13 -7.04 -7.13
N THR A 48 -5.58 -8.25 -7.17
CA THR A 48 -5.38 -9.07 -5.97
C THR A 48 -4.06 -8.70 -5.32
N LEU A 49 -4.08 -8.51 -4.00
CA LEU A 49 -2.87 -8.36 -3.20
C LEU A 49 -2.72 -9.54 -2.25
N THR A 50 -1.54 -10.14 -2.26
CA THR A 50 -1.12 -11.17 -1.31
C THR A 50 0.17 -10.76 -0.65
N GLY A 51 0.50 -11.37 0.48
CA GLY A 51 1.79 -11.15 1.11
C GLY A 51 1.96 -11.91 2.40
N SER A 52 3.10 -11.65 3.04
CA SER A 52 3.38 -12.16 4.37
C SER A 52 4.26 -11.20 5.16
N CYS A 53 4.17 -11.28 6.49
CA CYS A 53 5.03 -10.59 7.43
C CYS A 53 5.70 -11.61 8.35
N ALA A 54 6.79 -11.19 9.00
CA ALA A 54 7.54 -12.01 9.95
C ALA A 54 7.82 -13.41 9.39
N ASP A 55 8.46 -13.48 8.22
CA ASP A 55 8.87 -14.73 7.55
C ASP A 55 7.76 -15.76 7.26
N GLY A 56 6.51 -15.31 7.14
CA GLY A 56 5.37 -16.18 6.78
C GLY A 56 4.42 -16.49 7.93
N HIS A 57 4.70 -16.01 9.14
CA HIS A 57 3.85 -16.24 10.31
C HIS A 57 2.52 -15.48 10.24
N SER A 58 2.49 -14.32 9.59
CA SER A 58 1.27 -13.55 9.35
C SER A 58 1.04 -13.38 7.85
N THR A 59 -0.11 -13.81 7.36
CA THR A 59 -0.47 -13.68 5.94
C THR A 59 -1.22 -12.38 5.69
N ILE A 60 -0.99 -11.81 4.51
CA ILE A 60 -1.68 -10.64 4.00
C ILE A 60 -2.60 -11.04 2.86
N ALA A 61 -3.82 -10.55 2.92
CA ALA A 61 -4.79 -10.61 1.83
C ALA A 61 -5.41 -9.23 1.63
N GLY A 62 -5.53 -8.81 0.37
CA GLY A 62 -6.03 -7.49 0.03
C GLY A 62 -6.39 -7.33 -1.43
N GLU A 63 -6.74 -6.10 -1.77
CA GLU A 63 -7.09 -5.68 -3.12
C GLU A 63 -6.55 -4.27 -3.42
N VAL A 64 -6.18 -4.07 -4.68
CA VAL A 64 -5.81 -2.78 -5.26
C VAL A 64 -6.84 -2.42 -6.32
N ASN A 65 -7.53 -1.30 -6.11
CA ASN A 65 -8.52 -0.76 -7.02
C ASN A 65 -8.12 0.68 -7.39
N ASP A 66 -7.46 0.84 -8.53
CA ASP A 66 -6.83 2.08 -9.00
C ASP A 66 -5.90 2.68 -7.93
N THR A 67 -6.33 3.74 -7.26
CA THR A 67 -5.57 4.43 -6.20
C THR A 67 -5.98 4.01 -4.79
N LYS A 68 -6.86 3.02 -4.66
CA LYS A 68 -7.36 2.53 -3.37
C LYS A 68 -6.72 1.18 -3.04
N LEU A 69 -6.12 1.11 -1.86
CA LEU A 69 -5.51 -0.09 -1.33
C LEU A 69 -6.29 -0.53 -0.08
N THR A 70 -6.72 -1.79 -0.05
CA THR A 70 -7.30 -2.43 1.14
C THR A 70 -6.56 -3.72 1.42
N TRP A 71 -6.07 -3.91 2.63
CA TRP A 71 -5.43 -5.18 3.00
C TRP A 71 -5.65 -5.49 4.47
N ARG A 72 -5.47 -6.76 4.81
CA ARG A 72 -5.72 -7.31 6.14
C ARG A 72 -4.57 -8.20 6.56
N ILE A 73 -4.32 -8.21 7.86
CA ILE A 73 -3.35 -9.10 8.51
C ILE A 73 -3.95 -9.63 9.79
N ASP A 74 -3.81 -10.93 10.01
CA ASP A 74 -4.16 -11.57 11.27
C ASP A 74 -2.94 -11.51 12.20
N VAL A 75 -3.13 -10.99 13.40
CA VAL A 75 -2.08 -10.81 14.42
C VAL A 75 -2.50 -11.45 15.73
N GLU A 76 -1.53 -11.87 16.51
CA GLU A 76 -1.73 -12.27 17.90
C GLU A 76 -1.00 -11.26 18.80
N GLN A 77 -1.74 -10.62 19.70
CA GLN A 77 -1.20 -9.65 20.65
C GLN A 77 -1.71 -10.01 22.04
N GLU A 78 -0.79 -10.15 23.01
CA GLU A 78 -1.12 -10.48 24.40
C GLU A 78 -2.01 -11.75 24.54
N GLY A 79 -1.78 -12.75 23.67
CA GLY A 79 -2.57 -14.00 23.62
C GLY A 79 -3.97 -13.83 23.04
N GLN A 80 -4.31 -12.66 22.50
CA GLN A 80 -5.55 -12.39 21.78
C GLN A 80 -5.28 -12.35 20.28
N ARG A 81 -6.02 -13.15 19.52
CA ARG A 81 -5.98 -13.12 18.06
C ARG A 81 -6.91 -12.03 17.55
N GLY A 82 -6.38 -11.13 16.75
CA GLY A 82 -7.10 -10.02 16.14
C GLY A 82 -6.85 -9.93 14.64
N ARG A 83 -7.76 -9.27 13.93
CA ARG A 83 -7.61 -8.93 12.52
C ARG A 83 -7.49 -7.43 12.38
N MET A 84 -6.39 -6.98 11.80
CA MET A 84 -6.21 -5.59 11.41
C MET A 84 -6.64 -5.41 9.96
N THR A 85 -7.41 -4.35 9.69
CA THR A 85 -7.79 -3.96 8.33
C THR A 85 -7.26 -2.57 8.06
N PHE A 86 -6.52 -2.43 6.97
CA PHE A 86 -5.93 -1.18 6.52
C PHE A 86 -6.64 -0.72 5.26
N LEU A 87 -6.99 0.57 5.25
CA LEU A 87 -7.66 1.24 4.16
C LEU A 87 -6.82 2.45 3.77
N SER A 88 -6.53 2.62 2.49
CA SER A 88 -5.95 3.86 1.99
C SER A 88 -6.89 5.03 2.29
N ALA A 89 -6.36 6.12 2.84
CA ALA A 89 -7.11 7.36 2.99
C ALA A 89 -7.44 7.96 1.62
N ALA A 90 -8.52 8.76 1.56
CA ALA A 90 -8.78 9.58 0.38
C ALA A 90 -7.60 10.56 0.17
N PRO A 91 -7.22 10.87 -1.08
CA PRO A 91 -6.18 11.86 -1.34
C PRO A 91 -6.55 13.18 -0.63
N ARG A 92 -5.63 13.73 0.18
CA ARG A 92 -5.81 15.10 0.66
C ARG A 92 -5.67 15.99 -0.56
N VAL A 93 -6.77 16.61 -1.01
CA VAL A 93 -6.70 17.65 -2.03
C VAL A 93 -5.89 18.79 -1.43
N ALA A 94 -4.67 19.02 -1.94
CA ALA A 94 -3.89 20.19 -1.59
C ALA A 94 -4.65 21.42 -2.09
N SER A 95 -5.18 22.22 -1.17
CA SER A 95 -5.67 23.55 -1.47
C SER A 95 -4.51 24.36 -2.03
N ARG A 96 -4.61 24.75 -3.31
CA ARG A 96 -3.71 25.70 -3.95
C ARG A 96 -3.89 27.09 -3.37
#